data_AF-A0A812KIV1-F1
#
_entry.id   AF-A0A812KIV1-F1
#
_cell.length_a   1.000
_cell.length_b   1.000
_cell.length_c   1.000
_cell.angle_alpha   90.00
_cell.angle_beta   90.00
_cell.angle_gamma   90.00
#
_symmetry.space_group_name_H-M   'P 1'
#
loop_
_entity.id
_entity.type
_entity.pdbx_description
1 polymer ?
#
loop_
_entity_poly.entity_id
_entity_poly.type
_entity_poly.pdbx_seq_one_letter_code
_entity_poly.pdbx_strand_id
1 'polypeptide(L)'
;MSQLAQRLNLGQVRQLEQLSPGEIPEPRYQAASKPGLLSEISPDPADIVFRVEEITRDGTTTTREVRKAQDLKQTKQAAENLVAALDAKRAEQDAAAAAARAGQSKGAHGPQVSSSLEAIRQVIRDFITNLPASCARCQAQAKWRREGFEALFVTQKGGKEQLAIPEYARDLLRDLWKNEARALRFLAPAAKEIGPDAFFLERLLVPPTRFRPPKKSKENENSFTLHRHSAHFKGILLANQQVQETVSPAAAKEKLAGKGAGKDAPKLELHQAIRDLQIAVNSLMDRMKSGRNAKLSEDGVRQLLEKKEGLFRMKMMGKRVNFAARSVISPDPNIEPSEIGVPVEIASNLYYPEVVTPFNVEWLRSLVLRGNVYPGAFEVHIPKGDGSKIIQSLQNKSEAAHMHWR
;
A
#
# COMPACT_ATOMS: atom_id res chain seq x y z
N MET A 1 -28.07 69.66 -0.16
CA MET A 1 -29.07 68.96 0.69
C MET A 1 -30.53 69.17 0.28
N SER A 2 -30.94 70.31 -0.30
CA SER A 2 -32.37 70.59 -0.58
C SER A 2 -32.97 69.98 -1.86
N GLN A 3 -32.18 69.51 -2.84
CA GLN A 3 -32.70 68.93 -4.09
C GLN A 3 -32.79 67.39 -4.10
N LEU A 4 -32.22 66.71 -3.10
CA LEU A 4 -32.30 65.24 -2.96
C LEU A 4 -33.54 64.80 -2.16
N ALA A 5 -34.15 65.71 -1.40
CA ALA A 5 -35.29 65.43 -0.51
C ALA A 5 -36.66 65.35 -1.23
N GLN A 6 -36.76 65.74 -2.49
CA GLN A 6 -38.03 65.75 -3.26
C GLN A 6 -38.27 64.48 -4.11
N ARG A 7 -37.40 63.47 -4.02
CA ARG A 7 -37.52 62.21 -4.80
C ARG A 7 -37.77 60.94 -3.98
N LEU A 8 -37.88 61.05 -2.65
CA LEU A 8 -38.19 59.91 -1.80
C LEU A 8 -39.64 59.99 -1.32
N ASN A 9 -40.47 59.08 -1.83
CA ASN A 9 -41.86 58.90 -1.38
C ASN A 9 -41.88 58.44 0.08
N LEU A 10 -42.18 59.37 0.99
CA LEU A 10 -42.23 59.15 2.45
C LEU A 10 -43.28 58.12 2.92
N GLY A 11 -44.06 57.53 2.01
CA GLY A 11 -44.96 56.40 2.30
C GLY A 11 -44.24 55.06 2.43
N GLN A 12 -43.23 54.78 1.61
CA GLN A 12 -42.59 53.45 1.56
C GLN A 12 -41.64 53.19 2.74
N VAL A 13 -41.01 54.23 3.27
CA VAL A 13 -40.11 54.10 4.45
C VAL A 13 -40.91 53.71 5.71
N ARG A 14 -42.13 54.24 5.88
CA ARG A 14 -42.99 53.93 7.04
C ARG A 14 -43.58 52.52 7.05
N GLN A 15 -43.63 51.84 5.91
CA GLN A 15 -44.09 50.43 5.86
C GLN A 15 -42.98 49.43 6.19
N LEU A 16 -41.71 49.82 6.06
CA LEU A 16 -40.56 48.96 6.35
C LEU A 16 -40.16 48.94 7.84
N GLU A 17 -40.55 49.94 8.63
CA GLU A 17 -40.31 49.97 10.08
C GLU A 17 -41.30 49.12 10.91
N GLN A 18 -42.30 48.49 10.27
CA GLN A 18 -43.35 47.72 10.96
C GLN A 18 -43.27 46.19 10.77
N LEU A 19 -42.28 45.69 10.04
CA LEU A 19 -42.12 44.24 9.79
C LEU A 19 -41.12 43.61 10.76
N SER A 20 -41.52 42.52 11.40
CA SER A 20 -40.66 41.75 12.31
C SER A 20 -39.60 40.94 11.54
N PRO A 21 -38.48 40.53 12.19
CA PRO A 21 -37.40 39.82 11.49
C PRO A 21 -37.83 38.39 11.13
N GLY A 22 -38.37 38.20 9.94
CA GLY A 22 -38.86 36.90 9.46
C GLY A 22 -39.39 36.88 8.02
N GLU A 23 -39.81 38.01 7.45
CA GLU A 23 -40.42 38.08 6.11
C GLU A 23 -39.49 38.69 5.03
N ILE A 24 -38.22 38.27 4.98
CA ILE A 24 -37.34 38.55 3.83
C ILE A 24 -37.26 37.29 2.95
N PRO A 25 -37.81 37.30 1.71
CA PRO A 25 -37.71 36.15 0.82
C PRO A 25 -36.30 35.98 0.26
N GLU A 26 -35.72 34.80 0.39
CA GLU A 26 -34.47 34.46 -0.30
C GLU A 26 -34.69 34.33 -1.82
N PRO A 27 -33.76 34.82 -2.66
CA PRO A 27 -33.92 34.79 -4.12
C PRO A 27 -33.67 33.39 -4.70
N ARG A 28 -34.74 32.63 -4.91
CA ARG A 28 -34.72 31.41 -5.75
C ARG A 28 -34.42 31.79 -7.20
N TYR A 29 -33.20 31.52 -7.67
CA TYR A 29 -32.84 31.64 -9.08
C TYR A 29 -33.49 30.53 -9.92
N GLN A 30 -34.49 30.90 -10.73
CA GLN A 30 -34.90 30.10 -11.90
C GLN A 30 -34.40 30.79 -13.18
N ALA A 31 -33.71 30.04 -14.03
CA ALA A 31 -33.17 30.55 -15.28
C ALA A 31 -34.28 30.72 -16.33
N ALA A 32 -34.47 31.96 -16.81
CA ALA A 32 -35.26 32.28 -18.00
C ALA A 32 -34.44 33.17 -18.94
N SER A 33 -34.70 33.08 -20.25
CA SER A 33 -33.75 33.49 -21.30
C SER A 33 -34.19 34.69 -22.15
N LYS A 34 -33.19 35.32 -22.79
CA LYS A 34 -33.26 36.32 -23.90
C LYS A 34 -33.47 37.81 -23.49
N PRO A 35 -33.14 38.79 -24.36
CA PRO A 35 -31.78 39.00 -24.89
C PRO A 35 -31.34 40.48 -25.02
N GLY A 36 -30.03 40.73 -25.04
CA GLY A 36 -29.42 41.82 -25.84
C GLY A 36 -29.33 43.23 -25.23
N LEU A 37 -28.10 43.63 -24.89
CA LEU A 37 -27.36 44.56 -25.76
C LEU A 37 -25.84 44.38 -25.53
N LEU A 38 -25.09 44.06 -26.59
CA LEU A 38 -23.63 43.97 -26.59
C LEU A 38 -23.11 44.75 -27.80
N SER A 39 -22.29 45.75 -27.54
CA SER A 39 -21.50 46.52 -28.51
C SER A 39 -20.49 47.35 -27.67
N GLU A 40 -19.18 47.22 -27.76
CA GLU A 40 -18.30 46.20 -28.37
C GLU A 40 -17.26 45.76 -27.29
N ILE A 41 -16.36 44.79 -27.44
CA ILE A 41 -15.88 44.00 -28.59
C ILE A 41 -15.80 42.52 -28.16
N SER A 42 -16.07 41.60 -29.09
CA SER A 42 -15.68 40.18 -28.98
C SER A 42 -15.09 39.72 -30.31
N PRO A 43 -14.02 38.90 -30.32
CA PRO A 43 -13.57 38.26 -31.55
C PRO A 43 -14.63 37.26 -32.05
N ASP A 44 -14.71 37.09 -33.37
CA ASP A 44 -15.74 36.27 -34.01
C ASP A 44 -15.64 34.78 -33.58
N PRO A 45 -16.78 34.12 -33.27
CA PRO A 45 -16.78 32.72 -32.85
C PRO A 45 -16.47 31.72 -33.98
N ALA A 46 -16.05 32.19 -35.16
CA ALA A 46 -15.66 31.38 -36.31
C ALA A 46 -14.20 30.87 -36.25
N ASP A 47 -13.33 31.52 -35.47
CA ASP A 47 -11.88 31.27 -35.48
C ASP A 47 -11.40 30.20 -34.47
N ILE A 48 -12.29 29.67 -33.62
CA ILE A 48 -11.91 28.66 -32.62
C ILE A 48 -12.03 27.25 -33.22
N VAL A 49 -10.93 26.77 -33.80
CA VAL A 49 -10.82 25.41 -34.35
C VAL A 49 -10.54 24.40 -33.23
N PHE A 50 -11.49 23.50 -32.96
CA PHE A 50 -11.27 22.38 -32.05
C PHE A 50 -10.67 21.18 -32.82
N ARG A 51 -9.51 20.71 -32.34
CA ARG A 51 -8.81 19.53 -32.85
C ARG A 51 -9.09 18.34 -31.94
N VAL A 52 -9.69 17.28 -32.49
CA VAL A 52 -9.96 16.02 -31.79
C VAL A 52 -8.98 14.97 -32.30
N GLU A 53 -8.33 14.26 -31.38
CA GLU A 53 -7.43 13.16 -31.67
C GLU A 53 -8.06 11.85 -31.21
N GLU A 54 -8.36 10.96 -32.16
CA GLU A 54 -8.89 9.62 -31.90
C GLU A 54 -7.74 8.61 -31.98
N ILE A 55 -7.49 7.89 -30.89
CA ILE A 55 -6.47 6.84 -30.82
C ILE A 55 -7.15 5.49 -31.06
N THR A 56 -6.85 4.86 -32.19
CA THR A 56 -7.36 3.52 -32.51
C THR A 56 -6.57 2.43 -31.77
N ARG A 57 -7.13 1.21 -31.71
CA ARG A 57 -6.51 0.08 -30.97
C ARG A 57 -5.14 -0.35 -31.51
N ASP A 58 -4.84 -0.01 -32.76
CA ASP A 58 -3.57 -0.32 -33.43
C ASP A 58 -2.49 0.74 -33.16
N GLY A 59 -2.78 1.73 -32.30
CA GLY A 59 -1.84 2.79 -31.89
C GLY A 59 -1.72 3.95 -32.89
N THR A 60 -2.47 3.94 -33.99
CA THR A 60 -2.53 5.04 -34.94
C THR A 60 -3.52 6.12 -34.49
N THR A 61 -3.02 7.36 -34.39
CA THR A 61 -3.82 8.54 -34.07
C THR A 61 -4.37 9.17 -35.35
N THR A 62 -5.69 9.35 -35.42
CA THR A 62 -6.35 10.11 -36.48
C THR A 62 -6.87 11.45 -35.93
N THR A 63 -6.48 12.55 -36.57
CA THR A 63 -6.80 13.90 -36.14
C THR A 63 -7.94 14.48 -37.00
N ARG A 64 -8.99 15.03 -36.37
CA ARG A 64 -10.12 15.67 -37.08
C ARG A 64 -10.40 17.06 -36.51
N GLU A 65 -10.58 18.03 -37.41
CA GLU A 65 -11.01 19.39 -37.05
C GLU A 65 -12.53 19.48 -37.04
N VAL A 66 -13.11 20.04 -35.98
CA VAL A 66 -14.55 20.22 -35.82
C VAL A 66 -14.86 21.71 -35.64
N ARG A 67 -15.68 22.26 -36.55
CA ARG A 67 -15.92 23.72 -36.67
C ARG A 67 -17.34 24.15 -36.29
N LYS A 68 -18.25 23.22 -35.97
CA LYS A 68 -19.64 23.55 -35.59
C LYS A 68 -20.06 22.78 -34.33
N ALA A 69 -20.79 23.45 -33.44
CA ALA A 69 -21.29 22.86 -32.19
C ALA A 69 -22.34 21.75 -32.39
N GLN A 70 -22.97 21.67 -33.56
CA GLN A 70 -23.86 20.56 -33.93
C GLN A 70 -23.07 19.26 -34.15
N ASP A 71 -21.92 19.33 -34.81
CA ASP A 71 -21.04 18.19 -35.07
C ASP A 71 -20.52 17.59 -33.75
N LEU A 72 -20.20 18.45 -32.77
CA LEU A 72 -19.72 18.01 -31.44
C LEU A 72 -20.80 17.25 -30.63
N LYS A 73 -22.08 17.60 -30.82
CA LYS A 73 -23.19 16.84 -30.22
C LYS A 73 -23.38 15.49 -30.91
N GLN A 74 -23.23 15.44 -32.24
CA GLN A 74 -23.31 14.21 -33.01
C GLN A 74 -22.15 13.25 -32.68
N THR A 75 -20.91 13.74 -32.53
CA THR A 75 -19.78 12.89 -32.11
C THR A 75 -19.94 12.37 -30.69
N LYS A 76 -20.41 13.19 -29.75
CA LYS A 76 -20.71 12.73 -28.39
C LYS A 76 -21.75 11.60 -28.40
N GLN A 77 -22.85 11.78 -29.12
CA GLN A 77 -23.93 10.80 -29.17
C GLN A 77 -23.53 9.52 -29.93
N ALA A 78 -22.66 9.64 -30.95
CA ALA A 78 -22.04 8.48 -31.60
C ALA A 78 -21.13 7.69 -30.65
N ALA A 79 -20.35 8.37 -29.80
CA ALA A 79 -19.50 7.72 -28.80
C ALA A 79 -20.33 7.01 -27.71
N GLU A 80 -21.40 7.64 -27.20
CA GLU A 80 -22.34 7.04 -26.24
C GLU A 80 -23.00 5.77 -26.81
N ASN A 81 -23.44 5.81 -28.08
CA ASN A 81 -23.98 4.64 -28.78
C ASN A 81 -22.95 3.51 -28.97
N LEU A 82 -21.68 3.85 -29.22
CA LEU A 82 -20.61 2.88 -29.44
C LEU A 82 -20.20 2.17 -28.12
N VAL A 83 -20.20 2.89 -26.99
CA VAL A 83 -20.02 2.30 -25.66
C VAL A 83 -21.16 1.31 -25.35
N ALA A 84 -22.42 1.71 -25.55
CA ALA A 84 -23.56 0.83 -25.34
C ALA A 84 -23.49 -0.46 -26.18
N ALA A 85 -23.04 -0.37 -27.45
CA ALA A 85 -22.85 -1.53 -28.31
C ALA A 85 -21.70 -2.47 -27.87
N LEU A 86 -20.65 -1.94 -27.22
CA LEU A 86 -19.56 -2.75 -26.67
C LEU A 86 -19.97 -3.49 -25.39
N ASP A 87 -20.76 -2.86 -24.53
CA ASP A 87 -21.24 -3.50 -23.30
C ASP A 87 -22.30 -4.56 -23.59
N ALA A 88 -23.14 -4.37 -24.62
CA ALA A 88 -24.02 -5.43 -25.14
C ALA A 88 -23.22 -6.66 -25.60
N LYS A 89 -22.13 -6.47 -26.37
CA LYS A 89 -21.27 -7.58 -26.81
C LYS A 89 -20.53 -8.27 -25.65
N ARG A 90 -20.20 -7.56 -24.57
CA ARG A 90 -19.67 -8.19 -23.35
C ARG A 90 -20.72 -9.06 -22.67
N ALA A 91 -21.94 -8.57 -22.53
CA ALA A 91 -23.04 -9.35 -21.95
C ALA A 91 -23.31 -10.64 -22.76
N GLU A 92 -23.25 -10.60 -24.09
CA GLU A 92 -23.33 -11.80 -24.95
C GLU A 92 -22.16 -12.78 -24.72
N GLN A 93 -20.93 -12.27 -24.59
CA GLN A 93 -19.75 -13.10 -24.30
C GLN A 93 -19.80 -13.73 -22.90
N ASP A 94 -20.24 -12.99 -21.88
CA ASP A 94 -20.42 -13.49 -20.52
C ASP A 94 -21.56 -14.52 -20.45
N ALA A 95 -22.66 -14.32 -21.21
CA ALA A 95 -23.73 -15.30 -21.35
C ALA A 95 -23.25 -16.59 -22.04
N ALA A 96 -22.42 -16.47 -23.10
CA ALA A 96 -21.80 -17.62 -23.76
C ALA A 96 -20.83 -18.37 -22.81
N ALA A 97 -20.05 -17.65 -22.01
CA ALA A 97 -19.18 -18.23 -20.99
C ALA A 97 -19.96 -18.91 -19.85
N ALA A 98 -21.13 -18.39 -19.47
CA ALA A 98 -22.03 -19.02 -18.52
C ALA A 98 -22.67 -20.31 -19.09
N ALA A 99 -23.11 -20.29 -20.36
CA ALA A 99 -23.63 -21.47 -21.05
C ALA A 99 -22.56 -22.59 -21.17
N ALA A 100 -21.31 -22.23 -21.46
CA ALA A 100 -20.20 -23.18 -21.49
C ALA A 100 -19.93 -23.86 -20.12
N ARG A 101 -20.23 -23.18 -19.00
CA ARG A 101 -20.17 -23.78 -17.65
C ARG A 101 -21.36 -24.68 -17.35
N ALA A 102 -22.55 -24.36 -17.86
CA ALA A 102 -23.76 -25.16 -17.65
C ALA A 102 -23.73 -26.52 -18.37
N GLY A 103 -22.97 -26.64 -19.47
CA GLY A 103 -22.80 -27.88 -20.24
C GLY A 103 -22.05 -29.01 -19.53
N GLN A 104 -21.45 -28.77 -18.35
CA GLN A 104 -20.72 -29.77 -17.57
C GLN A 104 -21.49 -30.19 -16.31
N SER A 105 -22.56 -30.97 -16.47
CA SER A 105 -23.11 -31.74 -15.33
C SER A 105 -23.70 -33.09 -15.74
N LYS A 106 -23.09 -34.16 -15.19
CA LYS A 106 -23.66 -35.43 -14.71
C LYS A 106 -22.58 -36.52 -14.66
N GLY A 107 -22.04 -36.79 -13.48
CA GLY A 107 -21.08 -37.88 -13.27
C GLY A 107 -20.34 -37.81 -11.93
N ALA A 108 -20.79 -38.64 -10.98
CA ALA A 108 -20.19 -38.86 -9.65
C ALA A 108 -20.12 -37.64 -8.70
N HIS A 109 -19.98 -37.94 -7.40
CA HIS A 109 -19.53 -36.96 -6.40
C HIS A 109 -18.08 -36.58 -6.70
N GLY A 110 -17.87 -35.51 -7.47
CA GLY A 110 -16.58 -34.85 -7.51
C GLY A 110 -16.17 -34.42 -6.09
N PRO A 111 -14.90 -34.57 -5.69
CA PRO A 111 -14.47 -34.14 -4.38
C PRO A 111 -14.76 -32.65 -4.24
N GLN A 112 -15.50 -32.27 -3.19
CA GLN A 112 -15.65 -30.87 -2.84
C GLN A 112 -14.24 -30.29 -2.71
N VAL A 113 -13.98 -29.14 -3.35
CA VAL A 113 -12.68 -28.48 -3.34
C VAL A 113 -12.48 -27.79 -1.99
N SER A 114 -12.35 -28.59 -0.93
CA SER A 114 -11.79 -28.18 0.33
C SER A 114 -10.31 -27.84 0.08
N SER A 115 -9.97 -26.57 0.36
CA SER A 115 -8.63 -25.97 0.35
C SER A 115 -7.53 -26.84 -0.27
N SER A 116 -7.08 -26.51 -1.50
CA SER A 116 -6.02 -27.24 -2.21
C SER A 116 -4.74 -27.46 -1.38
N LEU A 117 -4.49 -26.61 -0.37
CA LEU A 117 -3.43 -26.76 0.63
C LEU A 117 -3.63 -27.94 1.59
N GLU A 118 -4.84 -28.23 2.07
CA GLU A 118 -5.13 -29.43 2.88
C GLU A 118 -4.96 -30.69 2.03
N ALA A 119 -5.49 -30.70 0.80
CA ALA A 119 -5.33 -31.82 -0.12
C ALA A 119 -3.84 -32.13 -0.41
N ILE A 120 -3.03 -31.09 -0.69
CA ILE A 120 -1.57 -31.25 -0.87
C ILE A 120 -0.90 -31.74 0.42
N ARG A 121 -1.29 -31.23 1.61
CA ARG A 121 -0.79 -31.72 2.91
C ARG A 121 -1.19 -33.17 3.20
N GLN A 122 -2.35 -33.62 2.72
CA GLN A 122 -2.79 -35.01 2.81
C GLN A 122 -1.85 -35.90 1.98
N VAL A 123 -1.72 -35.62 0.68
CA VAL A 123 -0.86 -36.36 -0.25
C VAL A 123 0.60 -36.41 0.24
N ILE A 124 1.13 -35.32 0.81
CA ILE A 124 2.47 -35.29 1.41
C ILE A 124 2.58 -36.24 2.61
N ARG A 125 1.58 -36.25 3.51
CA ARG A 125 1.59 -37.15 4.67
C ARG A 125 1.52 -38.60 4.23
N ASP A 126 0.61 -38.92 3.32
CA ASP A 126 0.39 -40.27 2.81
C ASP A 126 1.64 -40.79 2.07
N PHE A 127 2.34 -39.93 1.32
CA PHE A 127 3.62 -40.25 0.69
C PHE A 127 4.72 -40.52 1.73
N ILE A 128 4.82 -39.68 2.77
CA ILE A 128 5.82 -39.83 3.85
C ILE A 128 5.55 -41.11 4.68
N THR A 129 4.30 -41.48 4.94
CA THR A 129 3.98 -42.71 5.67
C THR A 129 4.24 -43.99 4.87
N ASN A 130 4.17 -43.91 3.54
CA ASN A 130 4.39 -45.05 2.64
C ASN A 130 5.86 -45.17 2.16
N LEU A 131 6.76 -44.29 2.60
CA LEU A 131 8.18 -44.35 2.27
C LEU A 131 8.85 -45.54 3.00
N PRO A 132 9.56 -46.44 2.28
CA PRO A 132 10.19 -47.60 2.90
C PRO A 132 11.27 -47.20 3.91
N ALA A 133 11.31 -47.89 5.05
CA ALA A 133 12.21 -47.57 6.17
C ALA A 133 13.71 -47.78 5.87
N SER A 134 14.04 -48.45 4.76
CA SER A 134 15.39 -48.63 4.24
C SER A 134 15.42 -48.35 2.73
N CYS A 135 16.53 -47.82 2.23
CA CYS A 135 16.70 -47.59 0.79
C CYS A 135 16.77 -48.93 0.03
N ALA A 136 15.89 -49.13 -0.96
CA ALA A 136 15.87 -50.34 -1.78
C ALA A 136 17.18 -50.62 -2.55
N ARG A 137 18.00 -49.58 -2.81
CA ARG A 137 19.25 -49.70 -3.59
C ARG A 137 20.50 -49.97 -2.74
N CYS A 138 20.59 -49.40 -1.54
CA CYS A 138 21.80 -49.48 -0.69
C CYS A 138 21.55 -49.97 0.74
N GLN A 139 20.31 -50.33 1.08
CA GLN A 139 19.86 -50.76 2.42
C GLN A 139 20.16 -49.78 3.57
N ALA A 140 20.64 -48.57 3.26
CA ALA A 140 20.89 -47.53 4.23
C ALA A 140 19.58 -47.13 4.93
N GLN A 141 19.68 -46.90 6.23
CA GLN A 141 18.61 -46.42 7.09
C GLN A 141 19.13 -45.22 7.88
N ALA A 142 18.43 -44.10 7.77
CA ALA A 142 18.73 -42.85 8.46
C ALA A 142 17.47 -42.38 9.19
N LYS A 143 17.56 -42.26 10.52
CA LYS A 143 16.50 -41.67 11.34
C LYS A 143 16.81 -40.19 11.52
N TRP A 144 15.85 -39.33 11.20
CA TRP A 144 15.97 -37.88 11.36
C TRP A 144 15.16 -37.40 12.56
N ARG A 145 15.76 -36.55 13.39
CA ARG A 145 15.09 -35.85 14.51
C ARG A 145 15.19 -34.34 14.28
N ARG A 146 14.09 -33.61 14.47
CA ARG A 146 14.08 -32.14 14.47
C ARG A 146 14.05 -31.65 15.91
N GLU A 147 14.88 -30.66 16.22
CA GLU A 147 14.86 -29.96 17.50
C GLU A 147 14.48 -28.49 17.27
N GLY A 148 13.22 -28.16 17.59
CA GLY A 148 12.65 -26.83 17.38
C GLY A 148 12.78 -26.34 15.93
N PHE A 149 13.36 -25.15 15.77
CA PHE A 149 13.71 -24.53 14.49
C PHE A 149 15.22 -24.32 14.33
N GLU A 150 16.03 -24.90 15.23
CA GLU A 150 17.45 -24.58 15.43
C GLU A 150 18.36 -25.68 14.89
N ALA A 151 17.92 -26.94 14.95
CA ALA A 151 18.75 -28.10 14.65
C ALA A 151 17.98 -29.26 13.99
N LEU A 152 18.68 -29.96 13.10
CA LEU A 152 18.32 -31.26 12.58
C LEU A 152 19.40 -32.26 12.97
N PHE A 153 19.00 -33.42 13.45
CA PHE A 153 19.89 -34.52 13.81
C PHE A 153 19.61 -35.73 12.93
N VAL A 154 20.68 -36.45 12.60
CA VAL A 154 20.63 -37.67 11.79
C VAL A 154 21.35 -38.80 12.53
N THR A 155 20.69 -39.95 12.61
CA THR A 155 21.23 -41.19 13.17
C THR A 155 21.25 -42.23 12.06
N GLN A 156 22.45 -42.60 11.62
CA GLN A 156 22.68 -43.70 10.68
C GLN A 156 22.65 -45.05 11.43
N LYS A 157 22.36 -46.14 10.72
CA LYS A 157 22.27 -47.50 11.28
C LYS A 157 23.53 -47.88 12.06
N GLY A 158 23.39 -48.08 13.38
CA GLY A 158 24.50 -48.42 14.30
C GLY A 158 25.39 -47.24 14.74
N GLY A 159 25.12 -46.01 14.25
CA GLY A 159 25.88 -44.81 14.61
C GLY A 159 25.30 -44.04 15.80
N LYS A 160 26.11 -43.15 16.37
CA LYS A 160 25.65 -42.09 17.29
C LYS A 160 24.83 -41.05 16.52
N GLU A 161 23.89 -40.39 17.20
CA GLU A 161 23.17 -39.24 16.65
C GLU A 161 24.15 -38.08 16.39
N GLN A 162 24.11 -37.49 15.20
CA GLN A 162 24.96 -36.36 14.80
C GLN A 162 24.11 -35.18 14.33
N LEU A 163 24.60 -33.95 14.56
CA LEU A 163 23.97 -32.75 14.01
C LEU A 163 24.19 -32.70 12.49
N ALA A 164 23.12 -32.59 11.73
CA ALA A 164 23.17 -32.36 10.28
C ALA A 164 23.46 -30.87 10.02
N ILE A 165 24.67 -30.59 9.52
CA ILE A 165 25.06 -29.25 9.05
C ILE A 165 24.20 -28.87 7.82
N PRO A 166 23.80 -27.59 7.63
CA PRO A 166 23.01 -27.18 6.48
C PRO A 166 23.61 -27.55 5.11
N GLU A 167 24.95 -27.54 4.97
CA GLU A 167 25.67 -27.96 3.76
C GLU A 167 25.42 -29.45 3.43
N TYR A 168 25.57 -30.34 4.41
CA TYR A 168 25.25 -31.77 4.26
C TYR A 168 23.78 -32.00 3.88
N ALA A 169 22.85 -31.22 4.46
CA ALA A 169 21.44 -31.28 4.09
C ALA A 169 21.18 -30.75 2.66
N ARG A 170 21.95 -29.75 2.21
CA ARG A 170 21.86 -29.18 0.86
C ARG A 170 22.31 -30.17 -0.19
N ASP A 171 23.44 -30.85 0.01
CA ASP A 171 23.96 -31.79 -0.97
C ASP A 171 23.03 -33.01 -1.14
N LEU A 172 22.48 -33.53 -0.03
CA LEU A 172 21.42 -34.54 -0.08
C LEU A 172 20.18 -34.07 -0.86
N LEU A 173 19.75 -32.82 -0.67
CA LEU A 173 18.63 -32.26 -1.42
C LEU A 173 18.97 -32.04 -2.90
N ARG A 174 20.22 -31.69 -3.24
CA ARG A 174 20.70 -31.59 -4.63
C ARG A 174 20.67 -32.94 -5.33
N ASP A 175 21.13 -34.00 -4.68
CA ASP A 175 21.08 -35.35 -5.24
C ASP A 175 19.64 -35.89 -5.35
N LEU A 176 18.78 -35.60 -4.37
CA LEU A 176 17.35 -35.90 -4.49
C LEU A 176 16.70 -35.14 -5.66
N TRP A 177 17.05 -33.87 -5.87
CA TRP A 177 16.51 -33.06 -6.98
C TRP A 177 16.99 -33.51 -8.35
N LYS A 178 18.21 -34.07 -8.47
CA LYS A 178 18.69 -34.69 -9.72
C LYS A 178 17.83 -35.90 -10.11
N ASN A 179 17.47 -36.73 -9.13
CA ASN A 179 16.73 -37.99 -9.35
C ASN A 179 15.21 -37.76 -9.48
N GLU A 180 14.62 -36.95 -8.60
CA GLU A 180 13.16 -36.84 -8.40
C GLU A 180 12.61 -35.41 -8.63
N ALA A 181 13.23 -34.68 -9.57
CA ALA A 181 12.86 -33.29 -9.90
C ALA A 181 11.35 -33.08 -10.12
N ARG A 182 10.66 -34.06 -10.74
CA ARG A 182 9.24 -33.94 -11.11
C ARG A 182 8.34 -33.89 -9.87
N ALA A 183 8.56 -34.77 -8.90
CA ALA A 183 7.83 -34.78 -7.64
C ALA A 183 8.15 -33.54 -6.81
N LEU A 184 9.44 -33.21 -6.67
CA LEU A 184 9.89 -32.08 -5.84
C LEU A 184 9.40 -30.72 -6.36
N ARG A 185 9.34 -30.51 -7.68
CA ARG A 185 8.75 -29.30 -8.30
C ARG A 185 7.25 -29.17 -8.08
N PHE A 186 6.52 -30.26 -7.89
CA PHE A 186 5.11 -30.25 -7.51
C PHE A 186 4.93 -29.93 -6.01
N LEU A 187 5.77 -30.52 -5.16
CA LEU A 187 5.74 -30.31 -3.70
C LEU A 187 6.17 -28.90 -3.29
N ALA A 188 7.10 -28.29 -4.02
CA ALA A 188 7.64 -26.97 -3.73
C ALA A 188 7.61 -26.07 -4.98
N PRO A 189 6.43 -25.52 -5.36
CA PRO A 189 6.29 -24.70 -6.56
C PRO A 189 7.16 -23.43 -6.54
N ALA A 190 7.43 -22.85 -5.36
CA ALA A 190 8.33 -21.70 -5.22
C ALA A 190 9.81 -22.04 -5.53
N ALA A 191 10.20 -23.32 -5.45
CA ALA A 191 11.53 -23.81 -5.78
C ALA A 191 11.61 -24.40 -7.21
N LYS A 192 10.57 -24.23 -8.03
CA LYS A 192 10.47 -24.88 -9.35
C LYS A 192 11.62 -24.51 -10.30
N GLU A 193 12.00 -23.24 -10.27
CA GLU A 193 13.03 -22.64 -11.14
C GLU A 193 14.40 -22.58 -10.47
N ILE A 194 14.46 -22.15 -9.20
CA ILE A 194 15.70 -22.00 -8.42
C ILE A 194 16.26 -23.36 -7.96
N GLY A 195 15.40 -24.37 -7.80
CA GLY A 195 15.79 -25.70 -7.33
C GLY A 195 16.08 -25.77 -5.82
N PRO A 196 16.88 -26.74 -5.35
CA PRO A 196 17.05 -27.04 -3.92
C PRO A 196 17.76 -25.93 -3.14
N ASP A 197 18.54 -25.07 -3.82
CA ASP A 197 19.24 -23.97 -3.18
C ASP A 197 18.28 -22.86 -2.68
N ALA A 198 17.03 -22.84 -3.16
CA ALA A 198 15.97 -21.94 -2.69
C ALA A 198 15.66 -22.09 -1.18
N PHE A 199 15.99 -23.24 -0.57
CA PHE A 199 15.77 -23.48 0.86
C PHE A 199 16.91 -22.99 1.76
N PHE A 200 18.06 -22.58 1.18
CA PHE A 200 19.26 -22.24 1.93
C PHE A 200 19.69 -20.79 1.69
N LEU A 201 19.64 -19.97 2.74
CA LEU A 201 20.08 -18.57 2.68
C LEU A 201 21.61 -18.47 2.75
N GLU A 202 22.26 -18.20 1.62
CA GLU A 202 23.69 -17.86 1.57
C GLU A 202 23.96 -16.37 1.79
N ARG A 203 23.08 -15.51 1.28
CA ARG A 203 23.27 -14.06 1.25
C ARG A 203 22.03 -13.38 1.83
N LEU A 204 22.22 -12.62 2.90
CA LEU A 204 21.14 -11.88 3.55
C LEU A 204 21.06 -10.46 2.98
N LEU A 205 19.93 -10.13 2.36
CA LEU A 205 19.71 -8.80 1.80
C LEU A 205 19.39 -7.79 2.92
N VAL A 206 20.24 -6.76 3.05
CA VAL A 206 20.05 -5.70 4.04
C VAL A 206 19.31 -4.52 3.38
N PRO A 207 18.10 -4.15 3.85
CA PRO A 207 17.36 -3.02 3.29
C PRO A 207 18.04 -1.69 3.65
N PRO A 208 18.03 -0.69 2.74
CA PRO A 208 18.68 0.60 2.97
C PRO A 208 18.02 1.39 4.11
N THR A 209 18.78 2.33 4.69
CA THR A 209 18.44 3.06 5.92
C THR A 209 17.06 3.73 5.91
N ARG A 210 16.54 4.13 4.74
CA ARG A 210 15.17 4.68 4.57
C ARG A 210 14.07 3.76 5.12
N PHE A 211 14.26 2.44 5.08
CA PHE A 211 13.30 1.45 5.62
C PHE A 211 13.58 1.02 7.06
N ARG A 212 14.65 1.56 7.67
CA ARG A 212 15.08 1.24 9.04
C ARG A 212 15.63 2.49 9.76
N PRO A 213 14.86 3.59 9.84
CA PRO A 213 15.32 4.85 10.44
C PRO A 213 15.60 4.68 11.94
N PRO A 214 16.65 5.34 12.48
CA PRO A 214 16.91 5.35 13.92
C PRO A 214 15.77 6.07 14.66
N LYS A 215 15.49 5.65 15.89
CA LYS A 215 14.49 6.28 16.75
C LYS A 215 15.20 7.14 17.79
N LYS A 216 14.91 8.45 17.83
CA LYS A 216 15.32 9.30 18.95
C LYS A 216 14.70 8.80 20.26
N SER A 217 15.46 8.79 21.35
CA SER A 217 14.91 8.60 22.69
C SER A 217 14.06 9.82 23.07
N LYS A 218 13.07 9.62 23.94
CA LYS A 218 12.29 10.73 24.52
C LYS A 218 13.00 11.43 25.68
N GLU A 219 13.95 10.76 26.33
CA GLU A 219 14.58 11.23 27.57
C GLU A 219 15.87 12.01 27.31
N ASN A 220 16.54 11.77 26.18
CA ASN A 220 17.78 12.41 25.80
C ASN A 220 17.74 12.69 24.29
N GLU A 221 17.66 13.97 23.90
CA GLU A 221 17.50 14.38 22.49
C GLU A 221 18.68 13.96 21.59
N ASN A 222 19.87 13.83 22.19
CA ASN A 222 21.09 13.35 21.55
C ASN A 222 21.22 11.81 21.52
N SER A 223 20.33 11.06 22.17
CA SER A 223 20.37 9.60 22.22
C SER A 223 19.49 8.97 21.12
N PHE A 224 20.13 8.19 20.25
CA PHE A 224 19.46 7.46 19.18
C PHE A 224 19.48 5.95 19.46
N THR A 225 18.31 5.32 19.43
CA THR A 225 18.15 3.87 19.47
C THR A 225 18.08 3.30 18.05
N LEU A 226 18.67 2.14 17.85
CA LEU A 226 18.66 1.45 16.56
C LEU A 226 17.23 1.03 16.17
N HIS A 227 16.95 1.01 14.86
CA HIS A 227 15.73 0.34 14.37
C HIS A 227 15.81 -1.16 14.65
N ARG A 228 14.65 -1.80 14.92
CA ARG A 228 14.59 -3.22 15.31
C ARG A 228 15.31 -4.18 14.36
N HIS A 229 15.12 -3.99 13.04
CA HIS A 229 15.83 -4.79 12.04
C HIS A 229 17.34 -4.55 12.09
N SER A 230 17.80 -3.34 12.40
CA SER A 230 19.23 -3.02 12.54
C SER A 230 19.86 -3.69 13.75
N ALA A 231 19.11 -3.89 14.85
CA ALA A 231 19.55 -4.68 15.99
C ALA A 231 19.68 -6.18 15.63
N HIS A 232 18.69 -6.75 14.93
CA HIS A 232 18.77 -8.11 14.38
C HIS A 232 19.98 -8.30 13.45
N PHE A 233 20.23 -7.37 12.52
CA PHE A 233 21.41 -7.43 11.64
C PHE A 233 22.73 -7.36 12.43
N LYS A 234 22.81 -6.57 13.52
CA LYS A 234 23.98 -6.57 14.40
C LYS A 234 24.21 -7.95 15.03
N GLY A 235 23.16 -8.60 15.53
CA GLY A 235 23.24 -9.95 16.09
C GLY A 235 23.72 -10.99 15.06
N ILE A 236 23.17 -10.94 13.84
CA ILE A 236 23.58 -11.83 12.73
C ILE A 236 25.04 -11.61 12.33
N LEU A 237 25.52 -10.36 12.28
CA LEU A 237 26.92 -10.05 11.98
C LEU A 237 27.87 -10.62 13.03
N LEU A 238 27.55 -10.48 14.33
CA LEU A 238 28.35 -11.04 15.42
C LEU A 238 28.40 -12.57 15.39
N ALA A 239 27.24 -13.23 15.19
CA ALA A 239 27.20 -14.69 15.07
C ALA A 239 27.96 -15.19 13.82
N ASN A 240 27.89 -14.46 12.71
CA ASN A 240 28.64 -14.79 11.50
C ASN A 240 30.16 -14.60 11.69
N GLN A 241 30.58 -13.58 12.43
CA GLN A 241 31.98 -13.38 12.81
C GLN A 241 32.48 -14.55 13.69
N GLN A 242 31.71 -14.98 14.68
CA GLN A 242 32.03 -16.14 15.52
C GLN A 242 32.20 -17.43 14.69
N VAL A 243 31.36 -17.65 13.67
CA VAL A 243 31.53 -18.76 12.71
C VAL A 243 32.85 -18.62 11.94
N GLN A 244 33.17 -17.43 11.42
CA GLN A 244 34.44 -17.19 10.70
C GLN A 244 35.67 -17.42 11.58
N GLU A 245 35.63 -16.98 12.85
CA GLU A 245 36.69 -17.19 13.83
C GLU A 245 36.91 -18.69 14.10
N THR A 246 35.85 -19.46 14.34
CA THR A 246 35.93 -20.92 14.56
C THR A 246 36.39 -21.73 13.34
N VAL A 247 36.09 -21.26 12.13
CA VAL A 247 36.55 -21.88 10.86
C VAL A 247 38.00 -21.49 10.52
N SER A 248 38.52 -20.39 11.09
CA SER A 248 39.85 -19.89 10.75
C SER A 248 40.97 -20.88 11.11
N PRO A 249 41.97 -21.12 10.22
CA PRO A 249 43.04 -22.08 10.48
C PRO A 249 44.01 -21.64 11.59
N ALA A 250 43.97 -20.35 12.00
CA ALA A 250 44.72 -19.83 13.13
C ALA A 250 44.10 -20.28 14.46
N ALA A 251 42.79 -20.06 14.67
CA ALA A 251 42.08 -20.47 15.88
C ALA A 251 42.11 -21.99 16.09
N ALA A 252 42.07 -22.77 15.01
CA ALA A 252 42.21 -24.23 15.06
C ALA A 252 43.58 -24.67 15.61
N LYS A 253 44.67 -23.96 15.27
CA LYS A 253 46.03 -24.26 15.78
C LYS A 253 46.19 -23.86 17.25
N GLU A 254 45.70 -22.68 17.62
CA GLU A 254 45.79 -22.14 18.98
C GLU A 254 45.02 -23.03 19.99
N LYS A 255 43.81 -23.47 19.63
CA LYS A 255 42.99 -24.33 20.49
C LYS A 255 43.50 -25.78 20.58
N LEU A 256 44.17 -26.31 19.56
CA LEU A 256 44.82 -27.64 19.65
C LEU A 256 46.02 -27.65 20.60
N ALA A 257 46.66 -26.50 20.85
CA ALA A 257 47.72 -26.37 21.84
C ALA A 257 47.19 -26.34 23.29
N GLY A 258 45.88 -26.15 23.47
CA GLY A 258 45.19 -26.23 24.75
C GLY A 258 45.16 -27.66 25.30
N LYS A 259 46.05 -27.97 26.26
CA LYS A 259 46.13 -29.27 26.95
C LYS A 259 44.84 -29.61 27.70
N GLY A 260 43.91 -30.33 27.05
CA GLY A 260 42.72 -30.88 27.70
C GLY A 260 41.48 -31.07 26.82
N ALA A 261 41.43 -30.50 25.62
CA ALA A 261 40.26 -30.63 24.74
C ALA A 261 40.15 -32.05 24.14
N GLY A 262 39.00 -32.71 24.35
CA GLY A 262 38.70 -33.99 23.70
C GLY A 262 38.55 -33.85 22.18
N LYS A 263 38.82 -34.92 21.42
CA LYS A 263 38.89 -34.90 19.94
C LYS A 263 37.64 -34.32 19.24
N ASP A 264 36.47 -34.38 19.87
CA ASP A 264 35.20 -33.87 19.34
C ASP A 264 34.90 -32.40 19.69
N ALA A 265 35.67 -31.77 20.58
CA ALA A 265 35.44 -30.40 21.07
C ALA A 265 35.38 -29.32 19.95
N PRO A 266 36.34 -29.20 19.02
CA PRO A 266 36.28 -28.16 17.99
C PRO A 266 35.10 -28.35 17.02
N LYS A 267 34.68 -29.60 16.78
CA LYS A 267 33.47 -29.91 16.00
C LYS A 267 32.20 -29.46 16.74
N LEU A 268 32.15 -29.64 18.06
CA LEU A 268 31.03 -29.19 18.89
C LEU A 268 30.92 -27.65 18.93
N GLU A 269 32.04 -26.93 19.03
CA GLU A 269 32.08 -25.46 18.99
C GLU A 269 31.57 -24.91 17.64
N LEU A 270 32.04 -25.44 16.51
CA LEU A 270 31.55 -25.05 15.19
C LEU A 270 30.04 -25.33 15.06
N HIS A 271 29.58 -26.48 15.54
CA HIS A 271 28.16 -26.81 15.59
C HIS A 271 27.34 -25.86 16.48
N GLN A 272 27.90 -25.30 17.55
CA GLN A 272 27.24 -24.27 18.37
C GLN A 272 27.15 -22.94 17.61
N ALA A 273 28.26 -22.43 17.07
CA ALA A 273 28.28 -21.17 16.33
C ALA A 273 27.32 -21.16 15.12
N ILE A 274 27.19 -22.28 14.40
CA ILE A 274 26.22 -22.44 13.30
C ILE A 274 24.77 -22.38 13.81
N ARG A 275 24.46 -22.96 14.98
CA ARG A 275 23.12 -22.86 15.58
C ARG A 275 22.81 -21.43 16.03
N ASP A 276 23.77 -20.75 16.64
CA ASP A 276 23.60 -19.36 17.09
C ASP A 276 23.33 -18.42 15.90
N LEU A 277 24.04 -18.62 14.78
CA LEU A 277 23.76 -17.93 13.51
C LEU A 277 22.36 -18.25 12.97
N GLN A 278 21.94 -19.52 12.98
CA GLN A 278 20.59 -19.93 12.58
C GLN A 278 19.51 -19.28 13.45
N ILE A 279 19.70 -19.20 14.77
CA ILE A 279 18.79 -18.54 15.72
C ILE A 279 18.71 -17.03 15.44
N ALA A 280 19.84 -16.37 15.15
CA ALA A 280 19.87 -14.95 14.82
C ALA A 280 19.11 -14.64 13.52
N VAL A 281 19.31 -15.45 12.46
CA VAL A 281 18.58 -15.30 11.18
C VAL A 281 17.09 -15.65 11.33
N ASN A 282 16.76 -16.70 12.09
CA ASN A 282 15.37 -17.04 12.41
C ASN A 282 14.67 -15.88 13.13
N SER A 283 15.35 -15.22 14.08
CA SER A 283 14.81 -14.11 14.87
C SER A 283 14.44 -12.90 14.01
N LEU A 284 15.25 -12.57 12.98
CA LEU A 284 14.93 -11.53 12.02
C LEU A 284 13.64 -11.82 11.24
N MET A 285 13.43 -13.07 10.83
CA MET A 285 12.26 -13.47 10.04
C MET A 285 11.00 -13.63 10.90
N ASP A 286 11.10 -14.39 11.98
CA ASP A 286 10.00 -14.72 12.89
C ASP A 286 10.52 -14.92 14.32
N ARG A 287 10.23 -13.95 15.19
CA ARG A 287 10.56 -13.97 16.62
C ARG A 287 10.17 -15.27 17.33
N MET A 288 9.06 -15.90 16.94
CA MET A 288 8.59 -17.16 17.56
C MET A 288 9.48 -18.36 17.22
N LYS A 289 10.34 -18.27 16.21
CA LYS A 289 11.30 -19.31 15.81
C LYS A 289 12.69 -19.15 16.44
N SER A 290 12.84 -18.18 17.35
CA SER A 290 14.03 -17.94 18.18
C SER A 290 14.13 -18.89 19.39
N GLY A 291 13.33 -19.97 19.41
CA GLY A 291 13.32 -20.98 20.47
C GLY A 291 13.14 -20.40 21.87
N ARG A 292 14.05 -20.73 22.79
CA ARG A 292 14.00 -20.29 24.20
C ARG A 292 14.03 -18.76 24.35
N ASN A 293 14.62 -18.05 23.39
CA ASN A 293 14.81 -16.59 23.45
C ASN A 293 13.67 -15.78 22.81
N ALA A 294 12.60 -16.44 22.34
CA ALA A 294 11.45 -15.78 21.68
C ALA A 294 10.82 -14.65 22.50
N LYS A 295 10.87 -14.68 23.85
CA LYS A 295 10.32 -13.62 24.70
C LYS A 295 11.22 -12.37 24.80
N LEU A 296 12.54 -12.53 24.67
CA LEU A 296 13.54 -11.45 24.76
C LEU A 296 13.87 -10.83 23.39
N SER A 297 13.74 -11.61 22.31
CA SER A 297 14.02 -11.17 20.94
C SER A 297 13.02 -10.10 20.46
N GLU A 298 13.47 -9.15 19.65
CA GLU A 298 12.60 -8.12 19.07
C GLU A 298 11.69 -8.68 17.98
N ASP A 299 10.58 -7.98 17.68
CA ASP A 299 9.68 -8.36 16.58
C ASP A 299 10.40 -8.42 15.22
N GLY A 300 10.35 -9.60 14.58
CA GLY A 300 10.86 -9.83 13.23
C GLY A 300 9.90 -9.37 12.12
N VAL A 301 10.30 -9.65 10.87
CA VAL A 301 9.57 -9.23 9.66
C VAL A 301 8.15 -9.79 9.62
N ARG A 302 7.94 -11.06 9.99
CA ARG A 302 6.61 -11.67 10.04
C ARG A 302 5.68 -10.95 11.00
N GLN A 303 6.16 -10.60 12.20
CA GLN A 303 5.40 -9.82 13.19
C GLN A 303 5.01 -8.42 12.67
N LEU A 304 5.86 -7.79 11.85
CA LEU A 304 5.56 -6.49 11.22
C LEU A 304 4.45 -6.59 10.17
N LEU A 305 4.27 -7.75 9.52
CA LEU A 305 3.27 -7.97 8.48
C LEU A 305 1.91 -8.46 9.05
N GLU A 306 1.93 -9.46 9.93
CA GLU A 306 0.72 -10.19 10.36
C GLU A 306 -0.10 -9.52 11.49
N LYS A 307 0.53 -8.68 12.33
CA LYS A 307 -0.13 -8.09 13.51
C LYS A 307 -1.32 -7.20 13.12
N LYS A 308 -2.26 -6.97 14.07
CA LYS A 308 -3.38 -6.03 13.90
C LYS A 308 -2.88 -4.60 13.59
N GLU A 309 -1.79 -4.19 14.21
CA GLU A 309 -1.06 -2.93 13.95
C GLU A 309 0.02 -3.08 12.85
N GLY A 310 0.02 -4.21 12.14
CA GLY A 310 0.98 -4.55 11.09
C GLY A 310 0.73 -3.80 9.78
N LEU A 311 1.69 -3.93 8.86
CA LEU A 311 1.72 -3.22 7.58
C LEU A 311 0.44 -3.39 6.77
N PHE A 312 -0.02 -4.63 6.59
CA PHE A 312 -1.18 -4.91 5.75
C PHE A 312 -2.46 -4.30 6.33
N ARG A 313 -2.78 -4.56 7.60
CA ARG A 313 -4.03 -4.08 8.19
C ARG A 313 -4.05 -2.58 8.48
N MET A 314 -2.98 -2.04 9.08
CA MET A 314 -2.96 -0.66 9.61
C MET A 314 -2.31 0.38 8.70
N LYS A 315 -1.74 -0.02 7.54
CA LYS A 315 -1.16 0.93 6.57
C LYS A 315 -1.62 0.73 5.13
N MET A 316 -1.92 -0.51 4.72
CA MET A 316 -2.41 -0.81 3.36
C MET A 316 -3.94 -0.86 3.30
N MET A 317 -4.61 -1.62 4.17
CA MET A 317 -6.07 -1.79 4.16
C MET A 317 -6.80 -0.61 4.80
N GLY A 318 -6.32 -0.12 5.95
CA GLY A 318 -6.89 1.03 6.65
C GLY A 318 -5.81 2.05 7.01
N LYS A 319 -5.69 3.11 6.21
CA LYS A 319 -4.77 4.23 6.44
C LYS A 319 -5.53 5.41 7.06
N ARG A 320 -4.89 6.17 7.96
CA ARG A 320 -5.41 7.48 8.38
C ARG A 320 -5.30 8.45 7.20
N VAL A 321 -6.43 9.05 6.83
CA VAL A 321 -6.52 10.10 5.81
C VAL A 321 -6.40 11.47 6.45
N ASN A 322 -5.87 12.44 5.69
CA ASN A 322 -5.93 13.85 6.04
C ASN A 322 -7.30 14.42 5.62
N PHE A 323 -7.63 15.64 6.04
CA PHE A 323 -8.88 16.33 5.67
C PHE A 323 -10.16 15.56 6.04
N ALA A 324 -10.21 15.05 7.27
CA ALA A 324 -11.39 14.41 7.83
C ALA A 324 -11.64 14.86 9.26
N ALA A 325 -12.89 15.15 9.59
CA ALA A 325 -13.36 15.46 10.94
C ALA A 325 -14.34 14.38 11.44
N ARG A 326 -14.64 14.39 12.74
CA ARG A 326 -15.64 13.53 13.38
C ARG A 326 -16.29 14.32 14.51
N SER A 327 -17.62 14.21 14.64
CA SER A 327 -18.40 14.83 15.71
C SER A 327 -19.50 13.87 16.18
N VAL A 328 -20.20 14.25 17.25
CA VAL A 328 -21.47 13.63 17.66
C VAL A 328 -22.57 14.09 16.69
N ILE A 329 -23.51 13.20 16.37
CA ILE A 329 -24.68 13.52 15.55
C ILE A 329 -25.84 14.00 16.43
N SER A 330 -26.58 14.99 15.96
CA SER A 330 -27.82 15.49 16.56
C SER A 330 -28.90 15.55 15.47
N PRO A 331 -30.16 15.20 15.77
CA PRO A 331 -31.24 15.30 14.80
C PRO A 331 -31.67 16.76 14.61
N ASP A 332 -31.84 17.19 13.36
CA ASP A 332 -32.43 18.49 13.00
C ASP A 332 -33.52 18.26 11.93
N PRO A 333 -34.79 18.62 12.19
CA PRO A 333 -35.87 18.44 11.23
C PRO A 333 -35.92 19.50 10.12
N ASN A 334 -35.11 20.56 10.19
CA ASN A 334 -35.16 21.69 9.24
C ASN A 334 -34.19 21.54 8.05
N ILE A 335 -33.36 20.48 8.04
CA ILE A 335 -32.31 20.23 7.04
C ILE A 335 -32.83 19.23 6.00
N GLU A 336 -32.53 19.43 4.70
CA GLU A 336 -32.98 18.50 3.67
C GLU A 336 -32.27 17.12 3.77
N PRO A 337 -32.89 16.01 3.31
CA PRO A 337 -32.29 14.67 3.40
C PRO A 337 -30.94 14.49 2.68
N SER A 338 -30.58 15.41 1.79
CA SER A 338 -29.29 15.47 1.07
C SER A 338 -28.24 16.36 1.74
N GLU A 339 -28.60 17.09 2.79
CA GLU A 339 -27.76 18.08 3.45
C GLU A 339 -27.21 17.57 4.80
N ILE A 340 -26.21 18.26 5.33
CA ILE A 340 -25.64 17.97 6.65
C ILE A 340 -25.16 19.25 7.33
N GLY A 341 -25.62 19.46 8.58
CA GLY A 341 -25.13 20.56 9.41
C GLY A 341 -23.67 20.36 9.80
N VAL A 342 -22.78 21.23 9.33
CA VAL A 342 -21.35 21.23 9.68
C VAL A 342 -21.06 22.40 10.63
N PRO A 343 -20.54 22.15 11.85
CA PRO A 343 -20.11 23.21 12.76
C PRO A 343 -19.08 24.15 12.11
N VAL A 344 -19.21 25.46 12.36
CA VAL A 344 -18.31 26.49 11.79
C VAL A 344 -16.83 26.23 12.15
N GLU A 345 -16.55 25.68 13.33
CA GLU A 345 -15.21 25.28 13.74
C GLU A 345 -14.61 24.19 12.84
N ILE A 346 -15.42 23.23 12.39
CA ILE A 346 -14.99 22.18 11.46
C ILE A 346 -14.83 22.75 10.05
N ALA A 347 -15.78 23.57 9.60
CA ALA A 347 -15.74 24.23 8.29
C ALA A 347 -14.59 25.23 8.14
N SER A 348 -14.11 25.83 9.24
CA SER A 348 -12.95 26.73 9.24
C SER A 348 -11.61 25.98 9.14
N ASN A 349 -11.56 24.70 9.54
CA ASN A 349 -10.35 23.88 9.54
C ASN A 349 -10.25 22.92 8.35
N LEU A 350 -11.39 22.51 7.76
CA LEU A 350 -11.43 21.68 6.55
C LEU A 350 -11.51 22.58 5.31
N TYR A 351 -10.50 22.48 4.44
CA TYR A 351 -10.44 23.23 3.18
C TYR A 351 -10.40 22.30 1.97
N TYR A 352 -10.86 22.81 0.83
CA TYR A 352 -10.81 22.13 -0.47
C TYR A 352 -9.90 22.91 -1.44
N PRO A 353 -8.96 22.26 -2.15
CA PRO A 353 -8.08 22.94 -3.09
C PRO A 353 -8.80 23.21 -4.42
N GLU A 354 -9.46 24.37 -4.52
CA GLU A 354 -10.08 24.83 -5.76
C GLU A 354 -9.06 25.46 -6.72
N VAL A 355 -9.19 25.17 -8.02
CA VAL A 355 -8.33 25.75 -9.07
C VAL A 355 -8.95 27.07 -9.54
N VAL A 356 -8.12 28.11 -9.68
CA VAL A 356 -8.57 29.40 -10.21
C VAL A 356 -8.91 29.27 -11.70
N THR A 357 -10.10 29.72 -12.05
CA THR A 357 -10.66 29.78 -13.40
C THR A 357 -11.24 31.17 -13.65
N PRO A 358 -11.49 31.59 -14.91
CA PRO A 358 -12.12 32.88 -15.20
C PRO A 358 -13.50 33.08 -14.53
N PHE A 359 -14.19 31.99 -14.18
CA PHE A 359 -15.53 32.02 -13.60
C PHE A 359 -15.55 32.19 -12.07
N ASN A 360 -14.52 31.69 -11.36
CA ASN A 360 -14.46 31.71 -9.88
C ASN A 360 -13.43 32.72 -9.33
N VAL A 361 -12.64 33.39 -10.17
CA VAL A 361 -11.53 34.27 -9.77
C VAL A 361 -11.96 35.38 -8.80
N GLU A 362 -13.12 36.01 -9.03
CA GLU A 362 -13.62 37.10 -8.19
C GLU A 362 -14.11 36.59 -6.83
N TRP A 363 -14.81 35.45 -6.82
CA TRP A 363 -15.24 34.78 -5.60
C TRP A 363 -14.05 34.31 -4.75
N LEU A 364 -13.08 33.63 -5.35
CA LEU A 364 -11.86 33.16 -4.67
C LEU A 364 -11.02 34.34 -4.14
N ARG A 365 -10.90 35.44 -4.90
CA ARG A 365 -10.25 36.67 -4.42
C ARG A 365 -10.96 37.21 -3.16
N SER A 366 -12.28 37.20 -3.11
CA SER A 366 -13.04 37.61 -1.91
C SER A 366 -12.77 36.73 -0.68
N LEU A 367 -12.53 35.43 -0.87
CA LEU A 367 -12.21 34.48 0.20
C LEU A 367 -10.78 34.69 0.72
N VAL A 368 -9.82 34.91 -0.19
CA VAL A 368 -8.42 35.22 0.16
C VAL A 368 -8.32 36.55 0.92
N LEU A 369 -9.05 37.59 0.51
CA LEU A 369 -9.08 38.87 1.22
C LEU A 369 -9.69 38.80 2.63
N ARG A 370 -10.62 37.86 2.87
CA ARG A 370 -11.18 37.57 4.21
C ARG A 370 -10.19 36.81 5.10
N GLY A 371 -9.28 36.04 4.50
CA GLY A 371 -8.30 35.20 5.19
C GLY A 371 -8.94 34.06 5.97
N ASN A 372 -8.36 33.70 7.11
CA ASN A 372 -8.78 32.55 7.93
C ASN A 372 -10.06 32.78 8.78
N VAL A 373 -11.08 33.44 8.23
CA VAL A 373 -12.39 33.66 8.87
C VAL A 373 -13.48 33.12 7.97
N TYR A 374 -14.31 32.19 8.45
CA TYR A 374 -15.37 31.59 7.64
C TYR A 374 -16.45 32.60 7.22
N PRO A 375 -16.86 32.66 5.93
CA PRO A 375 -16.29 31.95 4.79
C PRO A 375 -15.00 32.63 4.32
N GLY A 376 -13.92 31.87 4.15
CA GLY A 376 -12.58 32.40 3.87
C GLY A 376 -11.63 31.36 3.27
N ALA A 377 -10.33 31.63 3.27
CA ALA A 377 -9.30 30.77 2.71
C ALA A 377 -8.12 30.57 3.67
N PHE A 378 -7.55 29.36 3.69
CA PHE A 378 -6.44 28.99 4.58
C PHE A 378 -5.06 29.15 3.91
N GLU A 379 -4.91 28.70 2.66
CA GLU A 379 -3.63 28.70 1.92
C GLU A 379 -3.84 29.14 0.46
N VAL A 380 -2.84 29.80 -0.14
CA VAL A 380 -2.79 30.09 -1.58
C VAL A 380 -1.55 29.42 -2.19
N HIS A 381 -1.76 28.70 -3.29
CA HIS A 381 -0.69 27.99 -4.02
C HIS A 381 -0.36 28.72 -5.33
N ILE A 382 0.69 29.53 -5.32
CA ILE A 382 1.14 30.27 -6.52
C ILE A 382 2.11 29.38 -7.32
N PRO A 383 1.79 28.98 -8.57
CA PRO A 383 2.72 28.24 -9.40
C PRO A 383 3.88 29.14 -9.88
N LYS A 384 5.11 28.65 -9.77
CA LYS A 384 6.28 29.20 -10.47
C LYS A 384 6.42 28.54 -11.84
N GLY A 385 7.09 29.22 -12.77
CA GLY A 385 7.38 28.69 -14.12
C GLY A 385 8.11 27.34 -14.12
N ASP A 386 8.91 27.07 -13.07
CA ASP A 386 9.67 25.81 -12.90
C ASP A 386 8.82 24.63 -12.39
N GLY A 387 7.49 24.77 -12.32
CA GLY A 387 6.57 23.76 -11.79
C GLY A 387 6.54 23.61 -10.26
N SER A 388 7.42 24.31 -9.54
CA SER A 388 7.33 24.47 -8.08
C SER A 388 6.17 25.40 -7.69
N LYS A 389 5.66 25.26 -6.46
CA LYS A 389 4.56 26.09 -5.93
C LYS A 389 5.01 26.83 -4.68
N ILE A 390 4.75 28.13 -4.61
CA ILE A 390 4.82 28.89 -3.35
C ILE A 390 3.52 28.61 -2.61
N ILE A 391 3.64 28.10 -1.38
CA ILE A 391 2.52 27.95 -0.46
C ILE A 391 2.58 29.14 0.50
N GLN A 392 1.54 29.97 0.51
CA GLN A 392 1.40 31.07 1.46
C GLN A 392 0.19 30.84 2.34
N SER A 393 0.39 30.88 3.66
CA SER A 393 -0.64 30.66 4.68
C SER A 393 -1.27 31.99 5.08
N LEU A 394 -2.60 32.07 5.08
CA LEU A 394 -3.37 33.31 5.31
C LEU A 394 -3.74 33.53 6.79
N GLN A 395 -2.96 32.96 7.72
CA GLN A 395 -3.22 33.06 9.17
C GLN A 395 -3.05 34.50 9.69
N ASN A 396 -2.22 35.33 9.06
CA ASN A 396 -2.01 36.74 9.41
C ASN A 396 -2.67 37.67 8.37
N LYS A 397 -3.64 38.49 8.81
CA LYS A 397 -4.40 39.41 7.94
C LYS A 397 -3.54 40.42 7.17
N SER A 398 -2.32 40.71 7.63
CA SER A 398 -1.40 41.68 7.01
C SER A 398 -0.80 41.22 5.68
N GLU A 399 -0.76 39.92 5.40
CA GLU A 399 -0.10 39.40 4.18
C GLU A 399 -1.02 39.44 2.94
N ALA A 400 -2.33 39.26 3.11
CA ALA A 400 -3.29 39.22 2.00
C ALA A 400 -3.44 40.57 1.27
N ALA A 401 -3.22 41.70 1.97
CA ALA A 401 -3.44 43.04 1.45
C ALA A 401 -2.35 43.52 0.45
N HIS A 402 -1.19 42.87 0.41
CA HIS A 402 -0.06 43.29 -0.45
C HIS A 402 0.07 42.48 -1.76
N MET A 403 -0.85 41.54 -2.01
CA MET A 403 -0.80 40.65 -3.18
C MET A 403 -1.02 41.41 -4.49
N HIS A 404 0.05 41.55 -5.29
CA HIS A 404 -0.04 42.04 -6.67
C HIS A 404 -0.44 40.90 -7.60
N TRP A 405 -1.73 40.83 -7.93
CA TRP A 405 -2.27 39.90 -8.91
C TRP A 405 -1.84 40.33 -10.33
N ARG A 406 -1.06 39.48 -11.01
CA ARG A 406 -0.78 39.59 -12.45
C ARG A 406 -1.57 38.52 -13.21
#